data_AF-A0A7G2LSG9-F1
#
_entry.id   AF-A0A7G2LSG9-F1
#
_cell.length_a   1.000
_cell.length_b   1.000
_cell.length_c   1.000
_cell.angle_alpha   90.00
_cell.angle_beta   90.00
_cell.angle_gamma   90.00
#
_symmetry.space_group_name_H-M   'P 1'
#
loop_
_entity.id
_entity.type
_entity.pdbx_description
1 polymer ?
#
loop_
_entity_poly.entity_id
_entity_poly.type
_entity_poly.pdbx_seq_one_letter_code
_entity_poly.pdbx_strand_id
1 'polypeptide(L)' 'GRVVEADQIDPAVGLSEVLRLGDEVRAGQPLALIHAAGDAAADAAEAAVLAAITLGDRAVETPDLILERIG' A
#
# COMPACT_ATOMS: atom_id res chain seq x y z
N GLY A 1 3.71 0.67 -12.83
CA GLY A 1 3.08 -0.46 -13.54
C GLY A 1 2.89 -0.10 -15.00
N ARG A 2 2.33 -0.98 -15.82
CA ARG A 2 1.98 -0.69 -17.22
C ARG A 2 0.48 -0.54 -17.35
N VAL A 3 0.00 0.46 -18.10
CA VAL A 3 -1.42 0.57 -18.44
C VAL A 3 -1.68 -0.19 -19.75
N VAL A 4 -0.75 -0.06 -20.71
CA VAL A 4 -0.71 -0.86 -21.93
C VAL A 4 0.62 -1.62 -22.04
N GLU A 5 0.65 -2.69 -22.81
CA GLU A 5 1.78 -3.63 -22.89
C GLU A 5 3.14 -2.97 -23.17
N ALA A 6 3.17 -1.92 -24.00
CA ALA A 6 4.39 -1.25 -24.43
C ALA A 6 4.94 -0.26 -23.41
N ASP A 7 4.17 0.15 -22.39
CA ASP A 7 4.57 1.17 -21.42
C ASP A 7 5.85 0.77 -20.70
N GLN A 8 6.85 1.65 -20.65
CA GLN A 8 8.02 1.41 -19.83
C GLN A 8 7.67 1.59 -18.35
N ILE A 9 8.20 0.70 -17.51
CA ILE A 9 8.06 0.80 -16.05
C ILE A 9 9.26 1.58 -15.54
N ASP A 10 9.01 2.54 -14.65
CA ASP A 10 10.04 3.10 -13.78
C ASP A 10 10.24 2.15 -12.57
N PRO A 11 11.41 1.51 -12.40
CA PRO A 11 11.67 0.61 -11.27
C PRO A 11 11.93 1.34 -9.95
N ALA A 12 12.14 2.66 -9.98
CA ALA A 12 12.40 3.45 -8.78
C ALA A 12 11.12 3.81 -8.02
N VAL A 13 9.96 3.76 -8.68
CA VAL A 13 8.67 4.09 -8.04
C VAL A 13 8.00 2.88 -7.39
N GLY A 14 7.26 3.12 -6.32
CA GLY A 14 6.57 2.07 -5.58
C GLY A 14 6.18 2.48 -4.16
N LEU A 15 5.75 1.50 -3.37
CA LEU A 15 5.44 1.65 -1.96
C LEU A 15 6.41 0.82 -1.12
N SER A 16 6.89 1.39 -0.02
CA SER A 16 7.64 0.67 1.02
C SER A 16 7.08 0.99 2.40
N GLU A 17 7.53 0.27 3.43
CA GLU A 17 7.14 0.52 4.83
C GLU A 17 5.62 0.56 5.06
N VAL A 18 4.89 -0.24 4.29
CA VAL A 18 3.42 -0.33 4.40
C VAL A 18 3.08 -1.05 5.71
N LEU A 19 2.24 -0.43 6.54
CA LEU A 19 1.72 -1.06 7.75
C LEU A 19 0.94 -2.33 7.41
N ARG A 20 1.00 -3.31 8.31
CA ARG A 20 0.32 -4.59 8.17
C ARG A 20 -1.09 -4.51 8.78
N LEU A 21 -1.93 -5.46 8.38
CA LEU A 21 -3.25 -5.62 8.99
C LEU A 21 -3.09 -5.89 10.49
N GLY A 22 -3.84 -5.15 11.30
CA GLY A 22 -3.80 -5.26 12.76
C GLY A 22 -2.74 -4.39 13.45
N ASP A 23 -1.85 -3.73 12.71
CA ASP A 23 -0.89 -2.79 13.29
C ASP A 23 -1.62 -1.62 13.98
N GLU A 24 -1.16 -1.24 15.17
CA GLU A 24 -1.57 0.01 15.83
C GLU A 24 -0.95 1.19 15.08
N VAL A 25 -1.75 2.21 14.78
CA VAL A 25 -1.28 3.47 14.19
C VAL A 25 -1.62 4.64 15.10
N ARG A 26 -0.67 5.58 15.20
CA ARG A 26 -0.85 6.83 15.96
C ARG A 26 -0.96 8.01 15.02
N ALA A 27 -1.59 9.09 15.50
CA ALA A 27 -1.67 10.33 14.74
C ALA A 27 -0.26 10.82 14.35
N GLY A 28 -0.07 11.12 13.06
CA GLY A 28 1.21 11.53 12.50
C GLY A 28 2.17 10.40 12.11
N GLN A 29 1.83 9.14 12.40
CA GLN A 29 2.58 7.99 11.90
C GLN A 29 2.24 7.73 10.42
N PRO A 30 3.22 7.58 9.53
CA PRO A 30 2.99 7.22 8.14
C PRO A 30 2.34 5.83 8.01
N LEU A 31 1.43 5.67 7.05
CA LEU A 31 0.83 4.37 6.70
C LEU A 31 1.68 3.57 5.71
N ALA A 32 2.42 4.28 4.86
CA ALA A 32 3.36 3.76 3.87
C ALA A 32 4.31 4.89 3.46
N LEU A 33 5.45 4.53 2.88
CA LEU A 33 6.36 5.43 2.18
C LEU A 33 6.15 5.32 0.67
N ILE A 34 5.94 6.46 0.01
CA ILE A 34 5.72 6.56 -1.44
C ILE A 34 7.01 6.98 -2.12
N HIS A 35 7.48 6.17 -3.06
CA HIS A 35 8.51 6.55 -4.02
C HIS A 35 7.83 6.95 -5.31
N ALA A 36 7.83 8.24 -5.64
CA ALA A 36 7.15 8.79 -6.80
C ALA A 36 8.15 9.48 -7.75
N ALA A 37 7.82 9.49 -9.04
CA ALA A 37 8.62 10.17 -10.06
C ALA A 37 8.56 11.72 -9.97
N GLY A 38 7.70 12.26 -9.10
CA GLY A 38 7.54 13.69 -8.84
C GLY A 38 6.28 13.99 -8.04
N ASP A 39 6.12 15.25 -7.65
CA ASP A 39 5.11 15.69 -6.67
C ASP A 39 3.67 15.34 -7.08
N ALA A 40 3.27 15.62 -8.33
CA ALA A 40 1.91 15.31 -8.78
C ALA A 40 1.60 13.79 -8.75
N ALA A 41 2.61 12.95 -8.98
CA ALA A 41 2.45 11.50 -8.86
C ALA A 41 2.42 11.07 -7.39
N ALA A 42 3.15 11.76 -6.51
CA ALA A 42 3.10 11.54 -5.07
C ALA A 42 1.70 11.87 -4.52
N ASP A 43 1.14 13.04 -4.86
CA ASP A 43 -0.19 13.46 -4.41
C ASP A 43 -1.28 12.47 -4.86
N ALA A 44 -1.21 12.01 -6.12
CA ALA A 44 -2.16 11.02 -6.64
C ALA A 44 -2.03 9.67 -5.92
N ALA A 45 -0.81 9.22 -5.65
CA ALA A 45 -0.56 7.98 -4.92
C ALA A 45 -0.97 8.08 -3.45
N GLU A 46 -0.74 9.23 -2.80
CA GLU A 46 -1.16 9.48 -1.41
C GLU A 46 -2.68 9.35 -1.29
N ALA A 47 -3.43 10.04 -2.15
CA ALA A 47 -4.89 9.95 -2.15
C ALA A 47 -5.38 8.51 -2.36
N ALA A 48 -4.74 7.75 -3.26
CA ALA A 48 -5.07 6.35 -3.52
C ALA A 48 -4.77 5.45 -2.30
N VAL A 49 -3.62 5.62 -1.64
CA VAL A 49 -3.24 4.84 -0.45
C VAL A 49 -4.19 5.13 0.71
N LEU A 50 -4.48 6.40 0.98
CA LEU A 50 -5.41 6.80 2.05
C LEU A 50 -6.83 6.26 1.80
N ALA A 51 -7.27 6.22 0.55
CA ALA A 51 -8.57 5.63 0.20
C ALA A 51 -8.59 4.09 0.32
N ALA A 52 -7.44 3.43 0.20
CA ALA A 52 -7.32 1.97 0.24
C ALA A 52 -7.16 1.39 1.66
N ILE A 53 -6.75 2.20 2.64
CA ILE A 53 -6.50 1.76 4.02
C ILE A 53 -7.63 2.24 4.93
N THR A 54 -8.27 1.30 5.64
CA THR A 54 -9.30 1.61 6.64
C THR A 54 -8.73 1.48 8.04
N LEU A 55 -8.93 2.50 8.87
CA LEU A 55 -8.56 2.48 10.29
C LEU A 55 -9.76 2.02 11.13
N GLY A 56 -9.54 1.02 11.98
CA GLY A 56 -10.51 0.50 12.94
C GLY A 56 -10.16 0.86 14.38
N ASP A 57 -11.11 0.66 15.30
CA ASP A 57 -10.93 0.89 16.73
C ASP A 57 -10.20 -0.26 17.45
N ARG A 58 -10.04 -1.40 16.78
CA ARG A 58 -9.45 -2.63 17.30
C ARG A 58 -8.63 -3.31 16.22
N ALA A 59 -7.61 -4.04 16.65
CA ALA A 59 -6.87 -4.92 15.76
C ALA A 59 -7.81 -5.97 15.15
N VAL A 60 -7.60 -6.27 13.87
CA VAL A 60 -8.32 -7.32 13.16
C VAL A 60 -7.56 -8.63 13.27
N GLU A 61 -8.29 -9.74 13.30
CA GLU A 61 -7.70 -11.05 13.09
C GLU A 61 -7.25 -11.15 11.63
N THR A 62 -5.96 -11.34 11.41
CA THR A 62 -5.40 -11.43 10.06
C THR A 62 -5.66 -12.82 9.48
N PRO A 63 -6.21 -12.95 8.26
CA PRO A 63 -6.45 -14.25 7.66
C PRO A 63 -5.12 -14.97 7.38
N ASP A 64 -5.18 -16.31 7.39
CA ASP A 64 -4.04 -17.14 7.00
C ASP A 64 -3.59 -16.81 5.57
N LEU A 65 -2.27 -16.66 5.38
CA LEU A 65 -1.71 -16.39 4.04
C LEU A 65 -1.85 -17.58 3.08
N ILE A 66 -2.00 -18.79 3.63
CA ILE A 66 -2.24 -20.03 2.89
C ILE A 66 -3.51 -20.65 3.47
N LEU A 67 -4.63 -20.53 2.75
CA LEU A 67 -5.92 -21.06 3.20
C LEU A 67 -5.99 -22.58 3.05
N GLU A 68 -5.44 -23.12 1.96
CA GLU A 68 -5.50 -24.55 1.65
C GLU A 68 -4.35 -24.93 0.70
N ARG A 69 -3.91 -26.19 0.77
CA ARG A 69 -3.08 -26.82 -0.26
C ARG A 69 -3.80 -28.05 -0.81
N ILE A 70 -4.18 -27.99 -2.09
CA ILE A 70 -4.83 -29.09 -2.80
C ILE A 70 -3.78 -29.99 -3.43
N GLY A 71 -3.93 -31.31 -3.27
CA GLY A 71 -3.07 -32.35 -3.86
C GLY A 71 -3.86 -33.58 -4.26
#